data_AF-A0A976IEZ0-F1
#
_entry.id   AF-A0A976IEZ0-F1
#
_cell.length_a   1.000
_cell.length_b   1.000
_cell.length_c   1.000
_cell.angle_alpha   90.00
_cell.angle_beta   90.00
_cell.angle_gamma   90.00
#
_symmetry.space_group_name_H-M   'P 1'
#
loop_
_entity.id
_entity.type
_entity.pdbx_description
1 polymer ?
#
loop_
_entity_poly.entity_id
_entity_poly.type
_entity_poly.pdbx_seq_one_letter_code
_entity_poly.pdbx_strand_id
1 'polypeptide(L)'
;MGNALGTKKTVKEQLRENKREISRAVRQLDRERNNLQLQEKKLIVEIKKMAKQGQIASVKIMAKDLVRTRQHVAKFYTMRSQLQAVSLRLETAKSAEAMTSALQGTTTAMKSMAATMNLPRLNQIMMEYAKESEKMEVNQEMIGDTIDDVMDADQDEEEEDKIVGQVLDEIGIDMSGAVPEAPTVYAAPAEAAAKVVSAAISPPAPVAAGGDATDSAMSDLEARLNNLRRS
;
A
#
# COMPACT_ATOMS: atom_id res chain seq x y z
N MET A 1 -5.13 -54.42 4.93
CA MET A 1 -3.69 -54.15 5.18
C MET A 1 -3.21 -53.35 3.97
N GLY A 2 -3.05 -52.03 3.98
CA GLY A 2 -2.34 -51.21 4.95
C GLY A 2 -1.04 -50.75 4.29
N ASN A 3 -1.11 -49.91 3.24
CA ASN A 3 0.07 -49.35 2.57
C ASN A 3 0.72 -48.31 3.49
N ALA A 4 1.56 -48.78 4.42
CA ALA A 4 2.31 -47.98 5.38
C ALA A 4 3.78 -47.90 4.98
N LEU A 5 4.08 -47.41 3.77
CA LEU A 5 5.39 -46.86 3.44
C LEU A 5 5.15 -45.55 2.67
N GLY A 6 5.01 -44.46 3.42
CA GLY A 6 5.12 -43.13 2.85
C GLY A 6 6.53 -42.97 2.29
N THR A 7 6.67 -43.07 0.96
CA THR A 7 7.93 -42.79 0.28
C THR A 7 8.33 -41.36 0.64
N LYS A 8 9.53 -41.20 1.22
CA LYS A 8 10.12 -39.88 1.41
C LYS A 8 10.12 -39.19 0.04
N LYS A 9 9.37 -38.09 -0.08
CA LYS A 9 9.26 -37.32 -1.33
C LYS A 9 10.65 -37.04 -1.86
N THR A 10 10.87 -37.26 -3.15
CA THR A 10 12.15 -36.94 -3.79
C THR A 10 12.44 -35.44 -3.70
N VAL A 11 13.70 -35.02 -3.71
CA VAL A 11 14.09 -33.60 -3.66
C VAL A 11 13.36 -32.81 -4.75
N LYS A 12 13.30 -33.35 -5.97
CA LYS A 12 12.53 -32.79 -7.09
C LYS A 12 11.03 -32.63 -6.82
N GLU A 13 10.40 -33.57 -6.11
CA GLU A 13 8.99 -33.46 -5.72
C GLU A 13 8.79 -32.41 -4.62
N GLN A 14 9.67 -32.36 -3.63
CA GLN A 14 9.66 -31.35 -2.58
C GLN A 14 9.84 -29.94 -3.16
N LEU A 15 10.79 -29.74 -4.06
CA LEU A 15 10.98 -28.46 -4.75
C LEU A 15 9.74 -28.04 -5.56
N ARG A 16 9.05 -29.00 -6.19
CA ARG A 16 7.83 -28.72 -6.96
C ARG A 16 6.64 -28.38 -6.06
N GLU A 17 6.53 -29.03 -4.91
CA GLU A 17 5.50 -28.75 -3.90
C GLU A 17 5.73 -27.38 -3.26
N ASN A 18 6.95 -27.10 -2.79
CA ASN A 18 7.32 -25.80 -2.21
C ASN A 18 7.06 -24.65 -3.20
N LYS A 19 7.39 -24.81 -4.49
CA LYS A 19 7.07 -23.79 -5.52
C LYS A 19 5.55 -23.55 -5.64
N ARG A 20 4.72 -24.59 -5.52
CA ARG A 20 3.26 -24.46 -5.54
C ARG A 20 2.74 -23.77 -4.28
N GLU A 21 3.29 -24.11 -3.13
CA GLU A 21 2.94 -23.49 -1.85
C GLU A 21 3.29 -22.00 -1.84
N ILE A 22 4.50 -21.63 -2.28
CA ILE A 22 4.90 -20.23 -2.44
C ILE A 22 3.98 -19.50 -3.40
N SER A 23 3.62 -20.13 -4.54
CA SER A 23 2.68 -19.52 -5.49
C SER A 23 1.28 -19.29 -4.89
N ARG A 24 0.82 -20.19 -4.01
CA ARG A 24 -0.44 -20.02 -3.27
C ARG A 24 -0.32 -18.90 -2.24
N ALA A 25 0.77 -18.87 -1.48
CA ALA A 25 1.06 -17.83 -0.50
C ALA A 25 1.11 -16.44 -1.15
N VAL A 26 1.83 -16.28 -2.26
CA VAL A 26 1.88 -15.01 -3.03
C VAL A 26 0.47 -14.53 -3.42
N ARG A 27 -0.39 -15.43 -3.91
CA ARG A 27 -1.77 -15.09 -4.27
C ARG A 27 -2.61 -14.72 -3.05
N GLN A 28 -2.38 -15.36 -1.91
CA GLN A 28 -3.05 -15.03 -0.66
C GLN A 28 -2.62 -13.65 -0.16
N LEU A 29 -1.31 -13.36 -0.15
CA LEU A 29 -0.77 -12.04 0.19
C LEU A 29 -1.35 -10.95 -0.73
N ASP A 30 -1.44 -11.21 -2.04
CA ASP A 30 -2.04 -10.25 -2.98
C ASP A 30 -3.52 -9.96 -2.68
N ARG A 31 -4.29 -10.98 -2.28
CA ARG A 31 -5.70 -10.82 -1.87
C ARG A 31 -5.82 -10.03 -0.58
N GLU A 32 -5.02 -10.37 0.42
CA GLU A 32 -5.02 -9.68 1.73
C GLU A 32 -4.60 -8.22 1.57
N ARG A 33 -3.55 -7.94 0.79
CA ARG A 33 -3.15 -6.58 0.43
C ARG A 33 -4.31 -5.83 -0.23
N ASN A 34 -5.00 -6.41 -1.21
CA ASN A 34 -6.12 -5.75 -1.87
C ASN A 34 -7.26 -5.44 -0.89
N ASN A 35 -7.55 -6.35 0.05
CA ASN A 35 -8.53 -6.11 1.10
C ASN A 35 -8.11 -4.95 2.02
N LEU A 36 -6.84 -4.89 2.42
CA LEU A 36 -6.31 -3.78 3.22
C LEU A 36 -6.36 -2.45 2.46
N GLN A 37 -6.05 -2.43 1.17
CA GLN A 37 -6.18 -1.21 0.33
C GLN A 37 -7.64 -0.75 0.21
N LEU A 38 -8.60 -1.67 0.18
CA LEU A 38 -10.02 -1.32 0.21
C LEU A 38 -10.44 -0.78 1.59
N GLN A 39 -9.92 -1.35 2.68
CA GLN A 39 -10.14 -0.84 4.04
C GLN A 39 -9.52 0.54 4.23
N GLU A 40 -8.30 0.76 3.72
CA GLU A 40 -7.62 2.06 3.71
C GLU A 40 -8.50 3.14 3.05
N LYS A 41 -9.04 2.85 1.86
CA LYS A 41 -9.96 3.77 1.16
C LYS A 41 -11.22 4.07 1.99
N LYS A 42 -11.79 3.08 2.68
CA LYS A 42 -12.95 3.28 3.55
C LYS A 42 -12.61 4.13 4.77
N LEU A 43 -11.47 3.86 5.42
CA LEU A 43 -10.95 4.64 6.54
C LEU A 43 -10.74 6.10 6.14
N ILE A 44 -10.16 6.38 4.97
CA ILE A 44 -9.99 7.75 4.48
C ILE A 44 -11.34 8.49 4.37
N VAL A 45 -12.37 7.83 3.84
CA VAL A 45 -13.72 8.42 3.72
C VAL A 45 -14.32 8.69 5.10
N GLU A 46 -14.15 7.76 6.05
CA GLU A 46 -14.65 7.88 7.41
C GLU A 46 -13.94 8.97 8.20
N ILE A 47 -12.61 9.05 8.11
CA ILE A 47 -11.79 10.11 8.70
C ILE A 47 -12.25 11.48 8.18
N LYS A 48 -12.44 11.64 6.86
CA LYS A 48 -12.98 12.88 6.27
C LYS A 48 -14.36 13.24 6.81
N LYS A 49 -15.24 12.25 7.00
CA LYS A 49 -16.59 12.47 7.54
C LYS A 49 -16.52 12.95 9.00
N MET A 50 -15.71 12.30 9.82
CA MET A 50 -15.58 12.61 11.25
C MET A 50 -14.85 13.94 11.50
N ALA A 51 -13.90 14.29 10.62
CA ALA A 51 -13.25 15.60 10.62
C ALA A 51 -14.26 16.73 10.34
N LYS A 52 -15.14 16.57 9.35
CA LYS A 52 -16.22 17.54 9.08
C LYS A 52 -17.21 17.69 10.24
N GLN A 53 -17.35 16.66 11.06
CA GLN A 53 -18.19 16.68 12.26
C GLN A 53 -17.47 17.27 13.48
N GLY A 54 -16.20 17.67 13.36
CA GLY A 54 -15.40 18.23 14.45
C GLY A 54 -14.96 17.22 15.50
N GLN A 55 -15.06 15.91 15.23
CA GLN A 55 -14.69 14.86 16.18
C GLN A 55 -13.19 14.56 16.16
N ILE A 56 -12.38 15.52 16.63
CA ILE A 56 -10.91 15.49 16.52
C ILE A 56 -10.27 14.28 17.23
N ALA A 57 -10.80 13.86 18.39
CA ALA A 57 -10.30 12.68 19.11
C ALA A 57 -10.45 11.39 18.29
N SER A 58 -11.63 11.20 17.68
CA SER A 58 -11.91 10.06 16.80
C SER A 58 -11.05 10.08 15.54
N VAL A 59 -10.85 11.27 14.95
CA VAL A 59 -9.97 11.47 13.78
C VAL A 59 -8.54 11.04 14.10
N LYS A 60 -8.00 11.44 15.25
CA LYS A 60 -6.63 11.05 15.65
C LYS A 60 -6.48 9.54 15.80
N ILE A 61 -7.45 8.84 16.40
CA ILE A 61 -7.41 7.38 16.55
C ILE A 61 -7.45 6.69 15.18
N MET A 62 -8.42 7.08 14.33
CA MET A 62 -8.54 6.49 12.99
C MET A 62 -7.35 6.82 12.08
N ALA A 63 -6.70 7.97 12.28
CA ALA A 63 -5.48 8.31 11.55
C ALA A 63 -4.31 7.40 11.95
N LYS A 64 -4.17 7.03 13.23
CA LYS A 64 -3.21 5.99 13.66
C LYS A 64 -3.52 4.65 12.99
N ASP A 65 -4.79 4.26 12.91
CA ASP A 65 -5.19 3.02 12.21
C ASP A 65 -4.92 3.08 10.71
N LEU A 66 -5.04 4.25 10.09
CA LEU A 66 -4.69 4.46 8.69
C LEU A 66 -3.19 4.29 8.45
N VAL A 67 -2.34 4.87 9.30
CA VAL A 67 -0.88 4.69 9.25
C VAL A 67 -0.51 3.21 9.39
N ARG A 68 -1.08 2.52 10.39
CA ARG A 68 -0.88 1.07 10.57
C ARG A 68 -1.30 0.28 9.34
N THR A 69 -2.45 0.61 8.76
CA THR A 69 -2.94 -0.07 7.53
C THR A 69 -1.98 0.12 6.36
N ARG A 70 -1.46 1.35 6.15
CA ARG A 70 -0.44 1.63 5.12
C ARG A 70 0.85 0.87 5.36
N GLN A 71 1.33 0.83 6.60
CA GLN A 71 2.51 0.05 6.99
C GLN A 71 2.29 -1.44 6.71
N HIS A 72 1.12 -2.00 7.04
CA HIS A 72 0.80 -3.38 6.69
C HIS A 72 0.82 -3.60 5.18
N VAL A 73 0.20 -2.72 4.38
CA VAL A 73 0.26 -2.80 2.91
C VAL A 73 1.70 -2.79 2.40
N ALA A 74 2.57 -1.94 2.94
CA ALA A 74 3.99 -1.90 2.61
C ALA A 74 4.69 -3.22 3.01
N LYS A 75 4.45 -3.74 4.21
CA LYS A 75 4.96 -5.04 4.67
C LYS A 75 4.53 -6.18 3.73
N PHE A 76 3.29 -6.18 3.24
CA PHE A 76 2.82 -7.16 2.25
C PHE A 76 3.58 -7.08 0.91
N TYR A 77 3.95 -5.89 0.45
CA TYR A 77 4.82 -5.75 -0.74
C TYR A 77 6.21 -6.35 -0.49
N THR A 78 6.81 -6.07 0.67
CA THR A 78 8.10 -6.63 1.05
C THR A 78 8.04 -8.17 1.16
N MET A 79 7.03 -8.71 1.85
CA MET A 79 6.82 -10.17 1.95
C MET A 79 6.60 -10.83 0.60
N ARG A 80 5.83 -10.21 -0.30
CA ARG A 80 5.66 -10.69 -1.68
C ARG A 80 7.02 -10.76 -2.39
N SER A 81 7.82 -9.70 -2.31
CA SER A 81 9.14 -9.64 -2.93
C SER A 81 10.08 -10.73 -2.37
N GLN A 82 10.08 -10.92 -1.05
CA GLN A 82 10.83 -11.99 -0.39
C GLN A 82 10.39 -13.38 -0.88
N LEU A 83 9.09 -13.66 -0.98
CA LEU A 83 8.58 -14.92 -1.53
C LEU A 83 8.96 -15.12 -3.01
N GLN A 84 8.96 -14.05 -3.80
CA GLN A 84 9.44 -14.10 -5.19
C GLN A 84 10.94 -14.42 -5.26
N ALA A 85 11.76 -13.83 -4.38
CA ALA A 85 13.19 -14.15 -4.28
C ALA A 85 13.42 -15.60 -3.86
N VAL A 86 12.66 -16.13 -2.90
CA VAL A 86 12.71 -17.55 -2.51
C VAL A 86 12.29 -18.46 -3.67
N SER A 87 11.23 -18.11 -4.42
CA SER A 87 10.82 -18.85 -5.63
C SER A 87 11.93 -18.88 -6.68
N LEU A 88 12.65 -17.77 -6.87
CA LEU A 88 13.77 -17.71 -7.81
C LEU A 88 14.92 -18.59 -7.33
N ARG A 89 15.28 -18.53 -6.04
CA ARG A 89 16.31 -19.39 -5.45
C ARG A 89 15.98 -20.87 -5.59
N LEU A 90 14.72 -21.26 -5.39
CA LEU A 90 14.25 -22.64 -5.62
C LEU A 90 14.37 -23.07 -7.09
N GLU A 91 14.13 -22.15 -8.02
CA GLU A 91 14.30 -22.40 -9.45
C GLU A 91 15.78 -22.63 -9.79
N THR A 92 16.67 -21.80 -9.26
CA THR A 92 18.12 -21.96 -9.38
C THR A 92 18.59 -23.28 -8.78
N ALA A 93 18.12 -23.63 -7.58
CA ALA A 93 18.45 -24.89 -6.90
C ALA A 93 18.02 -26.11 -7.73
N LYS A 94 16.83 -26.07 -8.35
CA LYS A 94 16.35 -27.13 -9.24
C LYS A 94 17.23 -27.28 -10.49
N SER A 95 17.67 -26.18 -11.11
CA SER A 95 18.60 -26.23 -12.24
C SER A 95 19.98 -26.75 -11.83
N ALA A 96 20.48 -26.36 -10.65
CA ALA A 96 21.73 -26.87 -10.09
C ALA A 96 21.65 -28.37 -9.79
N GLU A 97 20.54 -28.87 -9.23
CA GLU A 97 20.30 -30.31 -9.02
C GLU A 97 20.28 -31.07 -10.36
N ALA A 98 19.59 -30.53 -11.37
CA ALA A 98 19.53 -31.16 -12.70
C ALA A 98 20.91 -31.20 -13.37
N MET A 99 21.68 -30.12 -13.29
CA MET A 99 23.06 -30.06 -13.77
C MET A 99 23.96 -31.04 -12.99
N THR A 100 23.83 -31.10 -11.67
CA THR A 100 24.60 -32.03 -10.83
C THR A 100 24.27 -33.48 -11.16
N SER A 101 23.00 -33.83 -11.37
CA SER A 101 22.59 -35.17 -11.79
C SER A 101 23.13 -35.53 -13.18
N ALA A 102 23.10 -34.59 -14.13
CA ALA A 102 23.70 -34.77 -15.45
C ALA A 102 25.22 -34.96 -15.35
N LEU A 103 25.90 -34.12 -14.55
CA LEU A 103 27.33 -34.20 -14.28
C LEU A 103 27.70 -35.49 -13.56
N GLN A 104 26.89 -36.01 -12.65
CA GLN A 104 27.10 -37.31 -12.02
C GLN A 104 27.04 -38.45 -13.05
N GLY A 105 26.09 -38.41 -13.98
CA GLY A 105 26.01 -39.37 -15.08
C GLY A 105 27.24 -39.33 -15.98
N THR A 106 27.65 -38.13 -16.42
CA THR A 106 28.86 -37.96 -17.23
C THR A 106 30.13 -38.23 -16.46
N THR A 107 30.22 -37.92 -15.17
CA THR A 107 31.38 -38.22 -14.31
C THR A 107 31.46 -39.70 -13.99
N THR A 108 30.34 -40.41 -13.92
CA THR A 108 30.33 -41.88 -13.79
C THR A 108 30.83 -42.52 -15.08
N ALA A 109 30.37 -42.04 -16.24
CA ALA A 109 30.90 -42.45 -17.54
C ALA A 109 32.39 -42.08 -17.70
N MET A 110 32.78 -40.90 -17.23
CA MET A 110 34.16 -40.43 -17.22
C MET A 110 35.00 -41.18 -16.19
N LYS A 111 34.44 -41.67 -15.07
CA LYS A 111 35.11 -42.57 -14.10
C LYS A 111 35.30 -43.96 -14.69
N SER A 112 34.33 -44.50 -15.42
CA SER A 112 34.54 -45.75 -16.16
C SER A 112 35.59 -45.60 -17.27
N MET A 113 35.71 -44.39 -17.86
CA MET A 113 36.75 -44.05 -18.83
C MET A 113 38.09 -43.64 -18.18
N ALA A 114 38.09 -43.17 -16.94
CA ALA A 114 39.27 -42.81 -16.16
C ALA A 114 39.85 -44.00 -15.39
N ALA A 115 39.02 -45.01 -15.11
CA ALA A 115 39.48 -46.34 -14.70
C ALA A 115 40.39 -46.98 -15.78
N THR A 116 40.25 -46.54 -17.03
CA THR A 116 41.18 -46.85 -18.14
C THR A 116 42.13 -45.69 -18.47
N MET A 117 42.03 -44.53 -17.80
CA MET A 117 42.88 -43.35 -18.05
C MET A 117 43.03 -42.41 -16.81
N ASN A 118 44.14 -42.57 -16.09
CA ASN A 118 44.85 -41.63 -15.19
C ASN A 118 44.19 -41.08 -13.90
N LEU A 119 44.74 -41.51 -12.75
CA LEU A 119 44.44 -41.15 -11.35
C LEU A 119 44.75 -39.70 -10.85
N PRO A 120 45.63 -38.86 -11.44
CA PRO A 120 46.01 -37.58 -10.83
C PRO A 120 44.93 -36.48 -10.84
N ARG A 121 44.00 -36.48 -11.81
CA ARG A 121 43.04 -35.37 -12.01
C ARG A 121 41.88 -35.36 -11.01
N LEU A 122 41.56 -36.52 -10.41
CA LEU A 122 40.49 -36.64 -9.41
C LEU A 122 40.85 -35.94 -8.09
N ASN A 123 42.12 -35.98 -7.68
CA ASN A 123 42.59 -35.29 -6.47
C ASN A 123 42.47 -33.77 -6.58
N GLN A 124 42.60 -33.22 -7.79
CA GLN A 124 42.51 -31.78 -8.01
C GLN A 124 41.05 -31.28 -7.93
N ILE A 125 40.09 -32.06 -8.43
CA ILE A 125 38.65 -31.74 -8.33
C ILE A 125 38.18 -31.75 -6.86
N MET A 126 38.70 -32.65 -6.03
CA MET A 126 38.37 -32.68 -4.59
C MET A 126 38.92 -31.47 -3.84
N MET A 127 40.10 -30.95 -4.23
CA MET A 127 40.66 -29.74 -3.64
C MET A 127 39.89 -28.47 -4.05
N GLU A 128 39.43 -28.38 -5.30
CA GLU A 128 38.61 -27.25 -5.76
C GLU A 128 37.23 -27.22 -5.10
N TYR A 129 36.58 -28.38 -4.90
CA TYR A 129 35.29 -28.45 -4.20
C TYR A 129 35.38 -27.99 -2.74
N ALA A 130 36.43 -28.43 -2.02
CA ALA A 130 36.65 -28.01 -0.64
C ALA A 130 36.80 -26.48 -0.52
N LYS A 131 37.53 -25.86 -1.46
CA LYS A 131 37.76 -24.41 -1.49
C LYS A 131 36.50 -23.61 -1.84
N GLU A 132 35.65 -24.12 -2.72
CA GLU A 132 34.40 -23.46 -3.11
C GLU A 132 33.35 -23.52 -1.97
N SER A 133 33.29 -24.63 -1.22
CA SER A 133 32.40 -24.78 -0.07
C SER A 133 32.74 -23.82 1.08
N GLU A 134 34.01 -23.64 1.40
CA GLU A 134 34.46 -22.70 2.45
C GLU A 134 34.11 -21.24 2.10
N LYS A 135 34.23 -20.87 0.82
CA LYS A 135 33.85 -19.53 0.34
C LYS A 135 32.35 -19.26 0.45
N MET A 136 31.52 -20.30 0.37
CA MET A 136 30.07 -20.18 0.50
C MET A 136 29.65 -19.94 1.96
N GLU A 137 30.32 -20.55 2.92
CA GLU A 137 30.02 -20.42 4.36
C GLU A 137 30.29 -18.99 4.86
N VAL A 138 31.45 -18.41 4.50
CA VAL A 138 31.82 -17.01 4.85
C VAL A 138 30.82 -15.99 4.29
N ASN A 139 30.27 -16.23 3.10
CA ASN A 139 29.34 -15.31 2.46
C ASN A 139 27.93 -15.35 3.09
N GLN A 140 27.58 -16.46 3.75
CA GLN A 140 26.34 -16.61 4.49
C GLN A 140 26.41 -15.86 5.83
N GLU A 141 27.58 -15.81 6.48
CA GLU A 141 27.83 -15.12 7.75
C GLU A 141 27.74 -13.59 7.58
N MET A 142 28.37 -13.00 6.54
CA MET A 142 28.29 -11.55 6.28
C MET A 142 26.88 -11.03 5.93
N ILE A 143 26.00 -11.90 5.42
CA ILE A 143 24.61 -11.52 5.09
C ILE A 143 23.71 -11.52 6.34
N GLY A 144 24.06 -12.28 7.39
CA GLY A 144 23.32 -12.30 8.65
C GLY A 144 23.45 -10.97 9.41
N ASP A 145 24.68 -10.48 9.58
CA ASP A 145 24.97 -9.31 10.42
C ASP A 145 24.43 -8.00 9.85
N THR A 146 24.31 -7.88 8.52
CA THR A 146 23.77 -6.67 7.87
C THR A 146 22.24 -6.58 7.88
N ILE A 147 21.55 -7.67 8.20
CA ILE A 147 20.09 -7.73 8.27
C ILE A 147 19.57 -7.43 9.67
N ASP A 148 20.30 -7.78 10.73
CA ASP A 148 19.90 -7.48 12.11
C ASP A 148 20.03 -5.98 12.45
N ASP A 149 21.04 -5.28 11.93
CA ASP A 149 21.24 -3.83 12.15
C ASP A 149 20.14 -2.93 11.53
N VAL A 150 19.37 -3.43 10.57
CA VAL A 150 18.29 -2.67 9.90
C VAL A 150 16.96 -2.79 10.64
N MET A 151 16.81 -3.77 11.54
CA MET A 151 15.54 -4.01 12.24
C MET A 151 15.39 -3.29 13.59
N ASP A 152 16.43 -2.61 14.08
CA ASP A 152 16.47 -2.05 15.44
C ASP A 152 16.13 -0.54 15.53
N ALA A 153 15.62 0.07 14.44
CA ALA A 153 15.40 1.52 14.34
C ALA A 153 13.96 2.03 14.62
N ASP A 154 13.02 1.16 15.01
CA ASP A 154 11.57 1.47 14.98
C ASP A 154 10.92 1.72 16.38
N GLN A 155 11.51 2.51 17.29
CA GLN A 155 10.94 2.73 18.65
C GLN A 155 10.87 4.20 19.15
N ASP A 156 10.55 5.19 18.32
CA ASP A 156 10.26 6.55 18.81
C ASP A 156 8.78 6.97 18.67
N GLU A 157 8.08 7.13 19.80
CA GLU A 157 6.67 7.53 19.88
C GLU A 157 6.42 8.98 19.41
N GLU A 158 7.41 9.88 19.51
CA GLU A 158 7.30 11.26 19.03
C GLU A 158 7.26 11.36 17.49
N GLU A 159 7.84 10.38 16.80
CA GLU A 159 7.78 10.31 15.35
C GLU A 159 6.40 9.88 14.87
N GLU A 160 5.71 9.01 15.61
CA GLU A 160 4.37 8.54 15.24
C GLU A 160 3.36 9.69 15.13
N ASP A 161 3.34 10.62 16.08
CA ASP A 161 2.38 11.73 16.07
C ASP A 161 2.70 12.73 14.93
N LYS A 162 3.97 12.90 14.55
CA LYS A 162 4.36 13.67 13.36
C LYS A 162 3.89 13.00 12.07
N ILE A 163 4.05 11.68 11.96
CA ILE A 163 3.59 10.88 10.81
C ILE A 163 2.07 10.97 10.67
N VAL A 164 1.33 10.91 11.79
CA VAL A 164 -0.14 11.07 11.77
C VAL A 164 -0.55 12.45 11.24
N GLY A 165 0.13 13.52 11.67
CA GLY A 165 -0.10 14.87 11.14
C GLY A 165 0.10 14.95 9.63
N GLN A 166 1.23 14.43 9.13
CA GLN A 166 1.54 14.40 7.70
C GLN A 166 0.47 13.65 6.89
N VAL A 167 -0.02 12.51 7.38
CA VAL A 167 -1.07 11.75 6.69
C VAL A 167 -2.41 12.49 6.67
N LEU A 168 -2.74 13.24 7.72
CA LEU A 168 -3.96 14.06 7.73
C LEU A 168 -3.88 15.22 6.74
N ASP A 169 -2.71 15.85 6.61
CA ASP A 169 -2.44 16.89 5.63
C ASP A 169 -2.54 16.35 4.19
N GLU A 170 -1.96 15.17 3.91
CA GLU A 170 -2.10 14.47 2.62
C GLU A 170 -3.55 14.22 2.21
N ILE A 171 -4.43 14.00 3.19
CA ILE A 171 -5.85 13.72 2.98
C ILE A 171 -6.66 15.01 2.82
N GLY A 172 -6.05 16.16 3.12
CA GLY A 172 -6.64 17.50 3.09
C GLY A 172 -7.48 17.81 4.32
N ILE A 173 -7.06 17.34 5.50
CA ILE A 173 -7.72 17.60 6.77
C ILE A 173 -6.78 18.43 7.64
N ASP A 174 -6.89 19.76 7.52
CA ASP A 174 -6.20 20.67 8.42
C ASP A 174 -6.85 20.60 9.81
N MET A 175 -6.14 20.01 10.78
CA MET A 175 -6.55 20.01 12.20
C MET A 175 -6.44 21.40 12.86
N SER A 176 -5.74 22.33 12.22
CA SER A 176 -5.68 23.75 12.55
C SER A 176 -6.95 24.43 12.06
N GLY A 177 -8.03 24.33 12.85
CA GLY A 177 -9.35 24.83 12.52
C GLY A 177 -9.37 26.17 11.77
N ALA A 178 -9.43 26.10 10.44
CA ALA A 178 -9.98 27.16 9.62
C ALA A 178 -11.50 26.98 9.68
N VAL A 179 -12.08 27.56 10.73
CA VAL A 179 -13.49 27.97 10.70
C VAL A 179 -13.69 28.66 9.35
N PRO A 180 -14.58 28.20 8.46
CA PRO A 180 -14.94 29.01 7.32
C PRO A 180 -15.55 30.28 7.91
N GLU A 181 -14.81 31.40 7.83
CA GLU A 181 -15.38 32.71 8.11
C GLU A 181 -16.65 32.82 7.29
N ALA A 182 -17.79 32.73 7.97
CA ALA A 182 -19.03 33.21 7.42
C ALA A 182 -18.77 34.64 6.94
N PRO A 183 -19.22 35.04 5.74
CA PRO A 183 -18.96 36.37 5.23
C PRO A 183 -19.58 37.36 6.21
N THR A 184 -18.72 38.06 6.94
CA THR A 184 -19.05 39.23 7.73
C THR A 184 -19.46 40.29 6.72
N VAL A 185 -20.75 40.30 6.39
CA VAL A 185 -21.36 41.45 5.74
C VAL A 185 -21.20 42.60 6.73
N TYR A 186 -20.22 43.45 6.44
CA TYR A 186 -19.95 44.72 7.11
C TYR A 186 -21.27 45.47 7.30
N ALA A 187 -21.79 45.47 8.53
CA ALA A 187 -22.74 46.48 8.96
C ALA A 187 -21.95 47.77 9.15
N ALA A 188 -22.04 48.68 8.19
CA ALA A 188 -21.56 50.05 8.34
C ALA A 188 -22.39 50.77 9.42
N PRO A 189 -21.78 51.66 10.24
CA PRO A 189 -22.48 52.36 11.31
C PRO A 189 -23.29 53.52 10.73
N ALA A 190 -24.58 53.60 11.07
CA ALA A 190 -25.43 54.74 10.74
C ALA A 190 -25.51 55.69 11.93
N GLU A 191 -24.79 56.81 11.85
CA GLU A 191 -24.98 57.99 12.69
C GLU A 191 -26.30 58.71 12.35
N ALA A 192 -26.84 59.36 13.37
CA ALA A 192 -28.12 60.05 13.40
C ALA A 192 -28.14 61.36 12.59
N ALA A 193 -29.25 61.61 11.89
CA ALA A 193 -29.74 62.97 11.64
C ALA A 193 -31.26 62.96 11.36
N ALA A 194 -32.00 63.72 12.17
CA ALA A 194 -33.44 63.92 12.07
C ALA A 194 -33.81 65.00 11.03
N LYS A 195 -34.89 64.78 10.27
CA LYS A 195 -35.86 65.83 9.86
C LYS A 195 -37.15 65.24 9.28
N VAL A 196 -38.24 65.62 9.97
CA VAL A 196 -39.67 65.81 9.60
C VAL A 196 -39.95 66.00 8.07
N VAL A 197 -41.11 65.68 7.44
CA VAL A 197 -42.54 65.94 7.76
C VAL A 197 -43.47 65.07 6.85
N SER A 198 -44.69 64.79 7.34
CA SER A 198 -46.02 64.61 6.68
C SER A 198 -46.40 63.38 5.80
N ALA A 199 -47.33 62.60 6.38
CA ALA A 199 -48.72 62.31 5.92
C ALA A 199 -49.01 61.44 4.68
N ALA A 200 -49.61 60.26 4.88
CA ALA A 200 -51.03 59.95 4.58
C ALA A 200 -51.37 58.43 4.70
N ILE A 201 -52.28 58.11 5.65
CA ILE A 201 -53.49 57.26 5.63
C ILE A 201 -53.52 55.87 4.92
N SER A 202 -53.93 54.87 5.74
CA SER A 202 -54.26 53.41 5.67
C SER A 202 -55.23 52.86 4.56
N PRO A 203 -55.77 51.60 4.64
CA PRO A 203 -55.25 50.19 4.54
C PRO A 203 -56.15 49.31 3.56
N PRO A 204 -56.41 47.97 3.70
CA PRO A 204 -55.61 46.71 3.72
C PRO A 204 -56.01 45.61 2.65
N ALA A 205 -55.12 44.61 2.43
CA ALA A 205 -55.35 43.17 2.03
C ALA A 205 -56.09 42.84 0.68
N PRO A 206 -56.02 41.61 0.07
CA PRO A 206 -55.68 40.28 0.63
C PRO A 206 -54.83 39.31 -0.26
N VAL A 207 -54.75 38.08 0.24
CA VAL A 207 -54.01 36.86 -0.13
C VAL A 207 -54.20 36.24 -1.53
N ALA A 208 -53.15 35.62 -2.09
CA ALA A 208 -53.13 34.43 -2.98
C ALA A 208 -51.67 33.99 -3.20
N ALA A 209 -51.21 32.83 -2.71
CA ALA A 209 -51.25 31.50 -3.34
C ALA A 209 -50.30 31.32 -4.55
N GLY A 210 -49.14 30.69 -4.28
CA GLY A 210 -48.50 29.62 -5.08
C GLY A 210 -48.00 29.90 -6.51
N GLY A 211 -46.72 29.59 -6.75
CA GLY A 211 -46.25 29.09 -8.05
C GLY A 211 -44.97 29.73 -8.61
N ASP A 212 -43.95 28.88 -8.75
CA ASP A 212 -42.90 28.94 -9.78
C ASP A 212 -41.77 29.98 -9.65
N ALA A 213 -40.70 29.59 -8.95
CA ALA A 213 -39.44 30.33 -8.82
C ALA A 213 -38.29 29.73 -9.66
N THR A 214 -38.59 28.95 -10.70
CA THR A 214 -37.57 28.27 -11.53
C THR A 214 -37.46 28.78 -12.96
N ASP A 215 -38.38 29.63 -13.43
CA ASP A 215 -38.42 30.06 -14.84
C ASP A 215 -37.70 31.39 -15.11
N SER A 216 -37.58 32.27 -14.11
CA SER A 216 -36.92 33.58 -14.25
C SER A 216 -35.41 33.48 -14.48
N ALA A 217 -34.73 32.54 -13.82
CA ALA A 217 -33.29 32.33 -13.95
C ALA A 217 -32.87 31.73 -15.29
N MET A 218 -33.73 30.95 -15.96
CA MET A 218 -33.44 30.43 -17.31
C MET A 218 -33.61 31.52 -18.37
N SER A 219 -34.61 32.40 -18.24
CA SER A 219 -34.83 33.51 -19.17
C SER A 219 -33.65 34.50 -19.21
N ASP A 220 -33.03 34.76 -18.05
CA ASP A 220 -31.87 35.67 -17.94
C ASP A 220 -30.58 35.05 -18.53
N LEU A 221 -30.45 33.73 -18.48
CA LEU A 221 -29.31 33.00 -19.08
C LEU A 221 -29.43 32.93 -20.60
N GLU A 222 -30.64 32.75 -21.14
CA GLU A 222 -30.90 32.75 -22.58
C GLU A 222 -30.68 34.13 -23.21
N ALA A 223 -31.08 35.20 -22.51
CA ALA A 223 -30.82 36.57 -22.94
C ALA A 223 -29.31 36.88 -23.01
N ARG A 224 -28.52 36.39 -22.05
CA ARG A 224 -27.05 36.53 -22.05
C ARG A 224 -26.37 35.73 -23.17
N LEU A 225 -26.87 34.54 -23.49
CA LEU A 225 -26.37 33.71 -24.58
C LEU A 225 -26.61 34.33 -25.97
N ASN A 226 -27.76 34.98 -26.17
CA ASN A 226 -28.07 35.65 -27.44
C ASN A 226 -27.22 36.90 -27.68
N ASN A 227 -26.82 37.63 -26.63
CA ASN A 227 -25.90 38.76 -26.78
C ASN A 227 -24.46 38.33 -27.13
N LEU A 228 -24.03 37.12 -26.75
CA LEU A 228 -22.70 36.60 -27.10
C LEU A 228 -22.61 36.06 -28.54
N ARG A 229 -23.74 35.68 -29.14
CA ARG A 229 -23.81 35.20 -30.53
C ARG A 229 -23.84 36.32 -31.57
N ARG A 230 -23.98 37.58 -31.14
CA ARG A 230 -24.11 38.75 -32.00
C ARG A 230 -22.91 39.71 -31.92
N SER A 231 -21.87 39.36 -31.15
CA SER A 231 -20.56 40.03 -31.15
C SER A 231 -19.54 39.27 -31.98
#